data_AF-A0A0J6VTN9-F1
#
_entry.id   AF-A0A0J6VTN9-F1
#
_cell.length_a   1.000
_cell.length_b   1.000
_cell.length_c   1.000
_cell.angle_alpha   90.00
_cell.angle_beta   90.00
_cell.angle_gamma   90.00
#
_symmetry.space_group_name_H-M   'P 1'
#
loop_
_entity.id
_entity.type
_entity.pdbx_description
1 polymer ?
#
loop_
_entity_poly.entity_id
_entity_poly.type
_entity_poly.pdbx_seq_one_letter_code
_entity_poly.pdbx_strand_id
1 'polypeptide(L)'
;MTEYNKVSNEWLGAGAPGSPGRDSALPKFKTDTENFVEEAEAVMGRHQGVQPRFERTLQRYLDDLWLLVNNIEPGPERSYDGAAWTDSLIAYGGPQSICDALGAGW
;
A
#
# COMPACT_ATOMS: atom_id res chain seq x y z
N MET A 1 -9.84 -11.96 6.82
CA MET A 1 -9.38 -11.65 5.46
C MET A 1 -7.87 -11.82 5.48
N THR A 2 -7.34 -12.77 4.72
CA THR A 2 -5.89 -13.05 4.61
C THR A 2 -5.31 -12.53 3.29
N GLU A 3 -6.12 -11.86 2.46
CA GLU A 3 -5.74 -11.37 1.14
C GLU A 3 -4.84 -10.13 1.18
N TYR A 4 -4.87 -9.37 2.28
CA TYR A 4 -4.06 -8.17 2.46
C TYR A 4 -3.11 -8.28 3.64
N ASN A 5 -2.16 -7.33 3.72
CA ASN A 5 -1.28 -7.22 4.88
C ASN A 5 -2.07 -6.81 6.16
N LYS A 6 -1.41 -6.87 7.32
CA LYS A 6 -2.02 -6.55 8.61
C LYS A 6 -2.59 -5.13 8.66
N VAL A 7 -1.85 -4.12 8.20
CA VAL A 7 -2.26 -2.71 8.22
C VAL A 7 -3.53 -2.50 7.37
N SER A 8 -3.54 -3.05 6.17
CA SER A 8 -4.69 -3.05 5.26
C SER A 8 -5.91 -3.75 5.86
N ASN A 9 -5.73 -4.91 6.49
CA ASN A 9 -6.83 -5.63 7.14
C ASN A 9 -7.38 -4.87 8.36
N GLU A 10 -6.52 -4.25 9.17
CA GLU A 10 -6.94 -3.40 10.29
C GLU A 10 -7.72 -2.18 9.80
N TRP A 11 -7.24 -1.52 8.74
CA TRP A 11 -7.95 -0.43 8.08
C TRP A 11 -9.33 -0.90 7.58
N LEU A 12 -9.37 -1.97 6.78
CA LEU A 12 -10.59 -2.52 6.21
C LEU A 12 -11.59 -2.98 7.29
N GLY A 13 -11.08 -3.48 8.42
CA GLY A 13 -11.87 -3.92 9.57
C GLY A 13 -12.44 -2.78 10.42
N ALA A 14 -11.98 -1.54 10.25
CA ALA A 14 -12.42 -0.39 11.05
C ALA A 14 -13.87 0.08 10.76
N GLY A 15 -14.50 -0.44 9.70
CA GLY A 15 -15.88 -0.12 9.31
C GLY A 15 -16.00 0.30 7.85
N ALA A 16 -17.19 0.69 7.40
CA ALA A 16 -17.36 1.21 6.03
C ALA A 16 -16.71 2.60 5.87
N PRO A 17 -16.31 3.01 4.65
CA PRO A 17 -15.91 4.39 4.36
C PRO A 17 -16.94 5.42 4.87
N GLY A 18 -16.45 6.49 5.52
CA GLY A 18 -17.27 7.52 6.15
C GLY A 18 -17.99 7.12 7.44
N SER A 19 -17.73 5.92 7.97
CA SER A 19 -18.20 5.56 9.30
C SER A 19 -17.29 6.18 10.38
N PRO A 20 -17.80 6.44 11.60
CA PRO A 20 -16.97 6.95 12.70
C PRO A 20 -15.76 6.07 13.00
N GLY A 21 -15.92 4.74 12.90
CA GLY A 21 -14.83 3.79 13.08
C GLY A 21 -13.72 3.97 12.03
N ARG A 22 -14.09 4.06 10.75
CA ARG A 22 -13.15 4.28 9.66
C ARG A 22 -12.45 5.64 9.78
N ASP A 23 -13.20 6.71 10.03
CA ASP A 23 -12.63 8.06 10.15
C ASP A 23 -11.66 8.16 11.34
N SER A 24 -11.99 7.51 12.47
CA SER A 24 -11.11 7.48 13.64
C SER A 24 -9.83 6.66 13.43
N ALA A 25 -9.87 5.63 12.57
CA ALA A 25 -8.71 4.80 12.24
C ALA A 25 -7.79 5.45 11.20
N LEU A 26 -8.28 6.45 10.46
CA LEU A 26 -7.56 7.03 9.32
C LEU A 26 -6.18 7.59 9.69
N PRO A 27 -6.01 8.37 10.78
CA PRO A 27 -4.69 8.88 11.14
C PRO A 27 -3.65 7.77 11.34
N LYS A 28 -4.03 6.66 11.99
CA LYS A 28 -3.16 5.50 12.18
C LYS A 28 -2.82 4.84 10.85
N PHE A 29 -3.82 4.63 9.98
CA PHE A 29 -3.61 4.05 8.65
C PHE A 29 -2.61 4.88 7.82
N LYS A 30 -2.73 6.22 7.85
CA LYS A 30 -1.78 7.12 7.18
C LYS A 30 -0.36 6.93 7.71
N THR A 31 -0.17 7.06 9.03
CA THR A 31 1.16 6.93 9.66
C THR A 31 1.79 5.56 9.41
N ASP A 32 1.04 4.47 9.56
CA ASP A 32 1.58 3.13 9.34
C ASP A 32 2.02 2.93 7.88
N THR A 33 1.26 3.48 6.92
CA THR A 33 1.58 3.39 5.50
C THR A 33 2.78 4.26 5.13
N GLU A 34 2.85 5.49 5.63
CA GLU A 34 3.99 6.39 5.44
C GLU A 34 5.28 5.76 5.98
N ASN A 35 5.26 5.21 7.20
CA ASN A 35 6.39 4.49 7.77
C ASN A 35 6.83 3.31 6.90
N PHE A 36 5.88 2.52 6.40
CA PHE A 36 6.19 1.40 5.50
C PHE A 36 6.85 1.89 4.21
N VAL A 37 6.35 2.97 3.61
CA VAL A 37 6.94 3.56 2.40
C VAL A 37 8.38 3.99 2.67
N GLU A 38 8.62 4.76 3.74
CA GLU A 38 9.96 5.21 4.11
C GLU A 38 10.93 4.04 4.34
N GLU A 39 10.49 3.00 5.06
CA GLU A 39 11.29 1.81 5.32
C GLU A 39 11.62 1.05 4.02
N ALA A 40 10.63 0.85 3.15
CA ALA A 40 10.80 0.14 1.90
C ALA A 40 11.75 0.88 0.94
N GLU A 41 11.59 2.20 0.82
CA GLU A 41 12.51 3.05 0.03
C GLU A 41 13.93 3.00 0.59
N ALA A 42 14.10 3.03 1.91
CA ALA A 42 15.40 2.91 2.54
C ALA A 42 16.06 1.54 2.31
N VAL A 43 15.29 0.47 2.15
CA VAL A 43 15.81 -0.86 1.77
C VAL A 43 16.18 -0.88 0.29
N MET A 44 15.31 -0.39 -0.59
CA MET A 44 15.59 -0.30 -2.03
C MET A 44 16.86 0.53 -2.30
N GLY A 45 17.03 1.65 -1.60
CA GLY A 45 18.21 2.51 -1.74
C GLY A 45 19.52 1.83 -1.33
N ARG A 46 19.47 0.82 -0.44
CA ARG A 46 20.63 0.01 -0.03
C ARG A 46 20.95 -1.14 -1.00
N HIS A 47 19.99 -1.52 -1.84
CA HIS A 47 20.07 -2.67 -2.73
C HIS A 47 19.81 -2.27 -4.19
N GLN A 48 20.71 -1.46 -4.74
CA GLN A 48 20.61 -0.99 -6.12
C GLN A 48 20.97 -2.08 -7.14
N GLY A 49 20.38 -2.01 -8.33
CA GLY A 49 20.73 -2.88 -9.45
C GLY A 49 20.12 -4.27 -9.33
N VAL A 50 19.01 -4.40 -8.59
CA VAL A 50 18.19 -5.61 -8.65
C VAL A 50 17.44 -5.64 -9.98
N GLN A 51 16.57 -6.64 -10.16
CA GLN A 51 15.90 -6.87 -11.43
C GLN A 51 15.07 -5.63 -11.85
N PRO A 52 15.26 -5.04 -13.05
CA PRO A 52 14.71 -3.72 -13.37
C PRO A 52 13.18 -3.63 -13.41
N ARG A 53 12.46 -4.75 -13.57
CA ARG A 53 11.00 -4.75 -13.50
C ARG A 53 10.55 -4.70 -12.04
N PHE A 54 11.18 -5.46 -11.15
CA PHE A 54 10.97 -5.45 -9.71
C PHE A 54 11.11 -4.04 -9.16
N GLU A 55 12.25 -3.38 -9.42
CA GLU A 55 12.49 -2.01 -8.93
C GLU A 55 11.39 -1.05 -9.38
N ARG A 56 11.07 -1.02 -10.67
CA ARG A 56 10.07 -0.09 -11.22
C ARG A 56 8.66 -0.34 -10.69
N THR A 57 8.25 -1.61 -10.58
CA THR A 57 6.91 -1.93 -10.08
C THR A 57 6.79 -1.74 -8.57
N LEU A 58 7.88 -1.99 -7.82
CA LEU A 58 7.91 -1.72 -6.39
C LEU A 58 7.89 -0.21 -6.12
N GLN A 59 8.71 0.59 -6.82
CA GLN A 59 8.68 2.05 -6.67
C GLN A 59 7.28 2.60 -6.98
N ARG A 60 6.66 2.17 -8.08
CA ARG A 60 5.27 2.58 -8.39
C ARG A 60 4.30 2.22 -7.26
N TYR A 61 4.40 1.03 -6.69
CA TYR A 61 3.53 0.63 -5.56
C TYR A 61 3.71 1.55 -4.35
N LEU A 62 4.95 1.89 -4.00
CA LEU A 62 5.25 2.80 -2.89
C LEU A 62 4.75 4.22 -3.17
N ASP A 63 4.93 4.72 -4.39
CA ASP A 63 4.42 6.03 -4.82
C ASP A 63 2.88 6.07 -4.78
N ASP A 64 2.21 5.01 -5.26
CA ASP A 64 0.74 4.90 -5.26
C ASP A 64 0.17 4.86 -3.83
N LEU A 65 0.84 4.15 -2.90
CA LEU A 65 0.49 4.15 -1.48
C LEU A 65 0.67 5.52 -0.84
N TRP A 66 1.81 6.17 -1.11
CA TRP A 66 2.09 7.51 -0.60
C TRP A 66 1.04 8.51 -1.09
N LEU A 67 0.70 8.46 -2.39
CA LEU A 67 -0.34 9.29 -2.97
C LEU A 67 -1.71 9.03 -2.34
N LEU A 68 -2.09 7.77 -2.12
CA LEU A 68 -3.36 7.42 -1.47
C LEU A 68 -3.47 8.08 -0.09
N VAL A 69 -2.49 7.88 0.79
CA VAL A 69 -2.58 8.35 2.18
C VAL A 69 -2.45 9.86 2.32
N ASN A 70 -1.77 10.51 1.37
CA ASN A 70 -1.69 11.97 1.31
C ASN A 70 -2.99 12.62 0.80
N ASN A 71 -3.83 11.92 0.03
CA ASN A 71 -5.04 12.50 -0.57
C ASN A 71 -6.36 12.05 0.08
N ILE A 72 -6.39 10.90 0.76
CA ILE A 72 -7.61 10.42 1.42
C ILE A 72 -7.98 11.33 2.61
N GLU A 73 -9.27 11.57 2.79
CA GLU A 73 -9.83 12.41 3.87
C GLU A 73 -10.89 11.65 4.67
N PRO A 74 -11.19 12.06 5.92
CA PRO A 74 -12.34 11.54 6.65
C PRO A 74 -13.65 11.75 5.87
N GLY A 75 -14.59 10.81 6.03
CA GLY A 75 -15.88 10.83 5.35
C GLY A 75 -16.01 9.78 4.24
N PRO A 76 -17.06 9.88 3.41
CA PRO A 76 -17.33 8.91 2.36
C PRO A 76 -16.17 8.81 1.36
N GLU A 77 -15.91 7.59 0.89
CA GLU A 77 -14.91 7.33 -0.14
C GLU A 77 -15.19 8.11 -1.42
N ARG A 78 -14.18 8.79 -1.93
CA ARG A 78 -14.24 9.46 -3.24
C ARG A 78 -13.88 8.43 -4.30
N SER A 79 -14.40 8.61 -5.52
CA SER A 79 -14.16 7.64 -6.61
C SER A 79 -12.67 7.41 -6.92
N TYR A 80 -11.84 8.42 -6.67
CA TYR A 80 -10.40 8.32 -6.87
C TYR A 80 -9.66 7.63 -5.71
N ASP A 81 -10.22 7.55 -4.50
CA ASP A 81 -9.60 6.85 -3.38
C ASP A 81 -9.59 5.34 -3.64
N GLY A 82 -10.74 4.79 -4.05
CA GLY A 82 -10.86 3.38 -4.43
C GLY A 82 -10.07 3.03 -5.69
N ALA A 83 -9.97 3.96 -6.64
CA ALA A 83 -9.12 3.81 -7.82
C ALA A 83 -7.63 3.76 -7.43
N ALA A 84 -7.16 4.70 -6.60
CA ALA A 84 -5.78 4.72 -6.10
C ALA A 84 -5.44 3.44 -5.31
N TRP A 85 -6.35 2.97 -4.46
CA TRP A 85 -6.20 1.69 -3.77
C TRP A 85 -6.03 0.53 -4.76
N THR A 86 -6.93 0.41 -5.73
CA THR A 86 -6.91 -0.69 -6.71
C THR A 86 -5.66 -0.65 -7.58
N ASP A 87 -5.26 0.54 -8.05
CA ASP A 87 -4.06 0.72 -8.87
C ASP A 87 -2.78 0.35 -8.11
N SER A 88 -2.72 0.67 -6.81
CA SER A 88 -1.60 0.27 -5.94
C SER A 88 -1.47 -1.26 -5.86
N LEU A 89 -2.59 -1.99 -5.75
CA LEU A 89 -2.59 -3.46 -5.71
C LEU A 89 -2.11 -4.06 -7.03
N ILE A 90 -2.47 -3.45 -8.16
CA ILE A 90 -1.96 -3.88 -9.47
C ILE A 90 -0.44 -3.65 -9.57
N ALA A 91 0.06 -2.50 -9.10
CA ALA A 91 1.49 -2.22 -9.08
C ALA A 91 2.25 -3.25 -8.21
N TYR A 92 1.69 -3.61 -7.05
CA TYR A 92 2.23 -4.60 -6.14
C TYR A 92 2.31 -6.03 -6.72
N GLY A 93 1.40 -6.40 -7.62
CA GLY A 93 1.46 -7.69 -8.32
C GLY A 93 2.78 -7.91 -9.09
N GLY A 94 3.43 -6.80 -9.52
CA GLY A 94 4.74 -6.82 -10.17
C GLY A 94 5.85 -7.44 -9.31
N PRO A 95 6.29 -6.80 -8.21
CA PRO A 95 7.31 -7.36 -7.35
C PRO A 95 6.87 -8.70 -6.75
N GLN A 96 5.58 -8.88 -6.43
CA GLN A 96 5.08 -10.12 -5.87
C GLN A 96 5.32 -11.33 -6.77
N SER A 97 4.92 -11.22 -8.05
CA SER A 97 5.09 -12.32 -9.00
C SER A 97 6.57 -12.73 -9.20
N ILE A 98 7.50 -11.78 -9.02
CA ILE A 98 8.93 -12.03 -9.08
C ILE A 98 9.41 -12.74 -7.82
N CYS A 99 8.97 -12.29 -6.63
CA CYS A 99 9.26 -12.97 -5.36
C CYS A 99 8.74 -14.41 -5.37
N ASP A 100 7.50 -14.63 -5.84
CA ASP A 100 6.89 -15.96 -5.95
C ASP A 100 7.71 -16.87 -6.88
N ALA A 101 8.15 -16.37 -8.04
CA ALA A 101 8.99 -17.12 -8.97
C ALA A 101 10.35 -17.51 -8.39
N LEU A 102 10.83 -16.78 -7.38
CA LEU A 102 12.07 -17.06 -6.65
C LEU A 102 11.85 -17.94 -5.40
N GLY A 103 10.60 -18.33 -5.09
CA GLY A 103 10.26 -19.06 -3.87
C GLY A 103 10.33 -18.21 -2.60
N ALA A 104 10.25 -16.88 -2.74
CA ALA A 104 10.32 -15.89 -1.66
C ALA A 104 8.96 -15.20 -1.40
N GLY A 105 7.87 -15.77 -1.90
CA GLY A 105 6.50 -15.35 -1.56
C GLY A 105 6.10 -15.70 -0.13
N TRP A 106 4.98 -15.15 0.34
CA TRP A 106 4.40 -15.40 1.68
C TRP A 106 3.01 -16.05 1.58
#